data_AF-A0A2G6I0W4-F1
#
_entry.id   AF-A0A2G6I0W4-F1
#
_cell.length_a   1.000
_cell.length_b   1.000
_cell.length_c   1.000
_cell.angle_alpha   90.00
_cell.angle_beta   90.00
_cell.angle_gamma   90.00
#
_symmetry.space_group_name_H-M   'P 1'
#
loop_
_entity.id
_entity.type
_entity.pdbx_description
1 polymer ?
#
loop_
_entity_poly.entity_id
_entity_poly.type
_entity_poly.pdbx_seq_one_letter_code
_entity_poly.pdbx_strand_id
1 'polypeptide(L)'
;MRAEMKSSPIALLLAVVLALSQFAYAHHYAPPLAPDYRAEMQNFVIDISQYAKTKKAEFLIVPQNGLELLSSGEEANLPYIEAIDGFGQEPYMRGDGASDVPRSIEEIAQIRAGLKHLTDYSKKVLLTDYSTDEAFIRAEMRQPTVPSAAHFFGALALDAIPKGVQRDYIAFNDAAVTALSRVQNFLYLVNPQRYPDIVDLVDDIAETNYDLIIVDAFDNDGKPLSKTMVERLQRKKSGAKRLIIAYMSIGEAEDYRHYYSESPEKVDWLDCENPNWEGNYYVKYWRSAWQRIIFGDANSYLDKIIAMGFDGVYLDTIDTYLYYEDAEN
;
A
#
# COMPACT_ATOMS: atom_id res chain seq x y z
N MET A 1 40.07 -67.94 -14.01
CA MET A 1 39.14 -66.86 -14.40
C MET A 1 38.01 -66.83 -13.39
N ARG A 2 37.75 -65.67 -12.78
CA ARG A 2 36.71 -65.31 -11.78
C ARG A 2 36.80 -65.94 -10.38
N ALA A 3 37.11 -65.08 -9.40
CA ALA A 3 36.91 -65.33 -7.98
C ALA A 3 35.50 -64.83 -7.59
N GLU A 4 34.69 -65.69 -6.97
CA GLU A 4 33.39 -65.32 -6.40
C GLU A 4 33.57 -64.69 -5.02
N MET A 5 33.26 -63.40 -4.89
CA MET A 5 33.10 -62.74 -3.61
C MET A 5 31.75 -63.12 -2.99
N LYS A 6 31.77 -63.92 -1.92
CA LYS A 6 30.60 -64.13 -1.06
C LYS A 6 30.42 -62.88 -0.19
N SER A 7 29.32 -62.15 -0.39
CA SER A 7 28.93 -61.03 0.47
C SER A 7 28.49 -61.55 1.85
N SER A 8 29.02 -60.95 2.91
CA SER A 8 28.64 -61.27 4.29
C SER A 8 27.23 -60.73 4.59
N PRO A 9 26.34 -61.50 5.24
CA PRO A 9 24.99 -61.03 5.60
C PRO A 9 25.01 -59.80 6.51
N ILE A 10 26.10 -59.57 7.25
CA ILE A 10 26.30 -58.38 8.09
C ILE A 10 26.57 -57.13 7.24
N ALA A 11 27.28 -57.27 6.12
CA ALA A 11 27.57 -56.16 5.20
C ALA A 11 26.30 -55.72 4.44
N LEU A 12 25.40 -56.66 4.13
CA LEU A 12 24.11 -56.37 3.52
C LEU A 12 23.17 -55.66 4.52
N LEU A 13 23.17 -56.07 5.79
CA LEU A 13 22.38 -55.43 6.84
C LEU A 13 22.84 -54.00 7.13
N LEU A 14 24.16 -53.76 7.18
CA LEU A 14 24.74 -52.42 7.35
C LEU A 14 24.43 -51.49 6.17
N ALA A 15 24.48 -52.00 4.92
CA ALA A 15 24.12 -51.23 3.73
C ALA A 15 22.63 -50.84 3.72
N VAL A 16 21.75 -51.73 4.19
CA VAL A 16 20.29 -51.45 4.30
C VAL A 16 20.00 -50.45 5.42
N VAL A 17 20.69 -50.52 6.57
CA VAL A 17 20.52 -49.53 7.66
C VAL A 17 21.07 -48.16 7.25
N LEU A 18 22.20 -48.09 6.55
CA LEU A 18 22.72 -46.83 5.98
C LEU A 18 21.77 -46.26 4.90
N ALA A 19 21.24 -47.08 4.01
CA ALA A 19 20.27 -46.64 3.00
C ALA A 19 18.95 -46.15 3.65
N LEU A 20 18.43 -46.84 4.66
CA LEU A 20 17.24 -46.42 5.40
C LEU A 20 17.48 -45.15 6.23
N SER A 21 18.68 -44.95 6.78
CA SER A 21 19.05 -43.71 7.46
C SER A 21 19.17 -42.53 6.49
N GLN A 22 19.66 -42.74 5.26
CA GLN A 22 19.69 -41.71 4.21
C GLN A 22 18.30 -41.40 3.66
N PHE A 23 17.41 -42.38 3.54
CA PHE A 23 16.00 -42.15 3.21
C PHE A 23 15.23 -41.41 4.33
N ALA A 24 15.52 -41.71 5.60
CA ALA A 24 14.93 -40.99 6.73
C ALA A 24 15.47 -39.55 6.87
N TYR A 25 16.74 -39.30 6.50
CA TYR A 25 17.33 -37.97 6.47
C TYR A 25 16.81 -37.13 5.29
N ALA A 26 16.59 -37.76 4.13
CA ALA A 26 16.06 -37.09 2.94
C ALA A 26 14.55 -36.76 3.02
N HIS A 27 13.79 -37.43 3.91
CA HIS A 27 12.38 -37.12 4.15
C HIS A 27 12.12 -36.04 5.22
N HIS A 28 13.16 -35.49 5.86
CA HIS A 28 13.00 -34.51 6.95
C HIS A 28 13.38 -33.06 6.62
N TYR A 29 13.76 -32.76 5.37
CA TYR A 29 14.01 -31.38 4.92
C TYR A 29 13.47 -31.18 3.51
N ALA A 30 12.16 -31.31 3.34
CA ALA A 30 11.52 -30.44 2.36
C ALA A 30 11.64 -29.02 2.93
N PRO A 31 12.23 -28.04 2.22
CA PRO A 31 12.13 -26.66 2.65
C PRO A 31 10.64 -26.34 2.85
N PRO A 32 10.25 -25.57 3.88
CA PRO A 32 8.87 -25.14 4.02
C PRO A 32 8.42 -24.53 2.68
N LEU A 33 7.23 -24.93 2.22
CA LEU A 33 6.65 -24.35 1.02
C LEU A 33 6.64 -22.82 1.19
N ALA A 34 7.01 -22.12 0.13
CA ALA A 34 6.90 -20.69 0.07
C ALA A 34 5.48 -20.25 0.47
N PRO A 35 5.32 -19.12 1.19
CA PRO A 35 4.01 -18.55 1.46
C PRO A 35 3.27 -18.23 0.15
N ASP A 36 1.94 -18.27 0.20
CA ASP A 36 1.12 -17.62 -0.83
C ASP A 36 1.15 -16.11 -0.59
N TYR A 37 2.07 -15.42 -1.25
CA TYR A 37 2.34 -14.00 -1.07
C TYR A 37 1.10 -13.12 -1.26
N ARG A 38 0.24 -13.45 -2.22
CA ARG A 38 -1.03 -12.75 -2.45
C ARG A 38 -1.99 -12.93 -1.29
N ALA A 39 -2.17 -14.18 -0.84
CA ALA A 39 -3.05 -14.47 0.29
C ALA A 39 -2.53 -13.85 1.59
N GLU A 40 -1.22 -13.84 1.82
CA GLU A 40 -0.60 -13.20 2.98
C GLU A 40 -0.83 -11.67 2.97
N MET A 41 -0.68 -11.00 1.83
CA MET A 41 -0.98 -9.56 1.73
C MET A 41 -2.47 -9.26 1.93
N GLN A 42 -3.35 -10.08 1.35
CA GLN A 42 -4.80 -9.97 1.55
C GLN A 42 -5.18 -10.11 3.03
N ASN A 43 -4.67 -11.14 3.69
CA ASN A 43 -4.91 -11.38 5.12
C ASN A 43 -4.37 -10.24 5.97
N PHE A 44 -3.19 -9.72 5.63
CA PHE A 44 -2.59 -8.62 6.38
C PHE A 44 -3.45 -7.35 6.34
N VAL A 45 -3.95 -6.96 5.17
CA VAL A 45 -4.88 -5.82 5.03
C VAL A 45 -6.21 -6.07 5.75
N ILE A 46 -6.74 -7.30 5.68
CA ILE A 46 -7.96 -7.70 6.40
C ILE A 46 -7.75 -7.55 7.91
N ASP A 47 -6.64 -8.04 8.45
CA ASP A 47 -6.31 -7.98 9.88
C ASP A 47 -6.12 -6.52 10.34
N ILE A 48 -5.41 -5.70 9.55
CA ILE A 48 -5.29 -4.25 9.78
C ILE A 48 -6.68 -3.61 9.87
N SER A 49 -7.57 -3.91 8.92
CA SER A 49 -8.91 -3.35 8.86
C SER A 49 -9.75 -3.75 10.07
N GLN A 50 -9.80 -5.04 10.39
CA GLN A 50 -10.54 -5.56 11.52
C GLN A 50 -10.06 -4.93 12.82
N TYR A 51 -8.74 -4.89 13.03
CA TYR A 51 -8.13 -4.28 14.21
C TYR A 51 -8.47 -2.78 14.31
N ALA A 52 -8.23 -2.00 13.25
CA ALA A 52 -8.52 -0.56 13.23
C ALA A 52 -9.98 -0.27 13.59
N LYS A 53 -10.90 -1.04 13.01
CA LYS A 53 -12.35 -0.88 13.20
C LYS A 53 -12.80 -1.29 14.61
N THR A 54 -12.02 -2.08 15.36
CA THR A 54 -12.26 -2.27 16.81
C THR A 54 -11.95 -1.04 17.65
N LYS A 55 -11.02 -0.18 17.18
CA LYS A 55 -10.60 1.05 17.87
C LYS A 55 -11.45 2.26 17.45
N LYS A 56 -11.74 2.37 16.15
CA LYS A 56 -12.58 3.41 15.55
C LYS A 56 -13.41 2.78 14.43
N ALA A 57 -14.69 2.54 14.68
CA ALA A 57 -15.57 1.77 13.78
C ALA A 57 -15.66 2.34 12.34
N GLU A 58 -15.53 3.66 12.18
CA GLU A 58 -15.57 4.35 10.89
C GLU A 58 -14.16 4.62 10.31
N PHE A 59 -13.11 3.98 10.84
CA PHE A 59 -11.75 4.17 10.33
C PHE A 59 -11.61 3.57 8.93
N LEU A 60 -11.19 4.41 7.98
CA LEU A 60 -11.12 4.06 6.56
C LEU A 60 -9.84 3.28 6.25
N ILE A 61 -9.96 2.24 5.44
CA ILE A 61 -8.84 1.45 4.92
C ILE A 61 -8.82 1.56 3.40
N VAL A 62 -7.75 2.14 2.83
CA VAL A 62 -7.62 2.38 1.39
C VAL A 62 -6.28 1.85 0.90
N PRO A 63 -6.18 0.59 0.42
CA PRO A 63 -4.96 0.11 -0.24
C PRO A 63 -4.71 0.82 -1.57
N GLN A 64 -3.43 0.99 -1.90
CA GLN A 64 -2.94 1.47 -3.18
C GLN A 64 -2.33 0.31 -3.98
N ASN A 65 -2.70 0.19 -5.26
CA ASN A 65 -2.25 -0.86 -6.19
C ASN A 65 -2.62 -2.29 -5.72
N GLY A 66 -2.00 -3.30 -6.33
CA GLY A 66 -2.35 -4.71 -6.12
C GLY A 66 -3.76 -5.05 -6.65
N LEU A 67 -4.10 -4.58 -7.86
CA LEU A 67 -5.42 -4.76 -8.48
C LEU A 67 -5.81 -6.24 -8.56
N GLU A 68 -4.83 -7.11 -8.76
CA GLU A 68 -4.96 -8.55 -8.84
C GLU A 68 -5.39 -9.18 -7.51
N LEU A 69 -5.21 -8.49 -6.37
CA LEU A 69 -5.70 -8.98 -5.07
C LEU A 69 -7.22 -8.89 -4.94
N LEU A 70 -7.89 -8.13 -5.81
CA LEU A 70 -9.35 -7.96 -5.79
C LEU A 70 -10.10 -9.18 -6.34
N SER A 71 -9.43 -10.12 -6.98
CA SER A 71 -10.09 -11.25 -7.66
C SER A 71 -9.18 -12.48 -7.78
N SER A 72 -9.78 -13.64 -8.01
CA SER A 72 -9.10 -14.83 -8.52
C SER A 72 -9.73 -15.20 -9.86
N GLY A 73 -9.03 -14.87 -10.95
CA GLY A 73 -9.62 -14.90 -12.28
C GLY A 73 -10.76 -13.88 -12.41
N GLU A 74 -11.97 -14.33 -12.74
CA GLU A 74 -13.16 -13.46 -12.85
C GLU A 74 -13.93 -13.31 -11.52
N GLU A 75 -13.60 -14.12 -10.50
CA GLU A 75 -14.32 -14.14 -9.23
C GLU A 75 -13.75 -13.07 -8.28
N ALA A 76 -14.62 -12.19 -7.79
CA ALA A 76 -14.24 -11.15 -6.84
C ALA A 76 -13.84 -11.75 -5.48
N ASN A 77 -12.73 -11.29 -4.90
CA ASN A 77 -12.31 -11.64 -3.55
C ASN A 77 -13.12 -10.83 -2.52
N LEU A 78 -14.30 -11.34 -2.18
CA LEU A 78 -15.23 -10.63 -1.28
C LEU A 78 -14.65 -10.34 0.11
N PRO A 79 -13.98 -11.30 0.81
CA PRO A 79 -13.36 -10.99 2.09
C PRO A 79 -12.43 -9.76 2.05
N TYR A 80 -11.61 -9.64 1.01
CA TYR A 80 -10.72 -8.50 0.84
C TYR A 80 -11.49 -7.20 0.50
N ILE A 81 -12.42 -7.27 -0.47
CA ILE A 81 -13.23 -6.11 -0.89
C ILE A 81 -14.10 -5.58 0.26
N GLU A 82 -14.66 -6.47 1.09
CA GLU A 82 -15.47 -6.10 2.24
C GLU A 82 -14.65 -5.42 3.34
N ALA A 83 -13.38 -5.83 3.52
CA ALA A 83 -12.49 -5.26 4.52
C ALA A 83 -12.06 -3.81 4.21
N ILE A 84 -11.94 -3.44 2.93
CA ILE A 84 -11.48 -2.11 2.50
C ILE A 84 -12.63 -1.13 2.26
N ASP A 85 -12.38 0.17 2.34
CA ASP A 85 -13.39 1.23 2.17
C ASP A 85 -13.25 1.97 0.83
N GLY A 86 -12.06 1.93 0.24
CA GLY A 86 -11.75 2.42 -1.10
C GLY A 86 -10.50 1.76 -1.65
N PHE A 87 -10.03 2.21 -2.81
CA PHE A 87 -8.84 1.69 -3.47
C PHE A 87 -8.15 2.78 -4.27
N GLY A 88 -6.84 2.88 -4.14
CA GLY A 88 -5.96 3.73 -4.93
C GLY A 88 -5.36 2.96 -6.10
N GLN A 89 -5.32 3.56 -7.29
CA GLN A 89 -4.58 3.04 -8.44
C GLN A 89 -3.58 4.09 -8.91
N GLU A 90 -2.30 3.72 -8.93
CA GLU A 90 -1.25 4.56 -9.45
C GLU A 90 -0.14 3.80 -10.19
N PRO A 91 0.46 4.41 -11.22
CA PRO A 91 -0.19 5.42 -12.05
C PRO A 91 -1.44 4.82 -12.72
N TYR A 92 -2.36 5.61 -13.30
CA TYR A 92 -3.56 5.09 -13.96
C TYR A 92 -3.51 5.14 -15.50
N MET A 93 -3.16 6.27 -16.10
CA MET A 93 -3.11 6.43 -17.57
C MET A 93 -1.70 6.41 -18.14
N ARG A 94 -0.68 6.73 -17.35
CA ARG A 94 0.73 6.66 -17.78
C ARG A 94 1.46 5.48 -17.13
N GLY A 95 2.61 5.14 -17.69
CA GLY A 95 3.58 4.23 -17.09
C GLY A 95 4.11 4.79 -15.77
N ASP A 96 5.08 4.11 -15.16
CA ASP A 96 5.73 4.60 -13.95
C ASP A 96 6.09 6.09 -14.11
N GLY A 97 5.94 6.92 -13.07
CA GLY A 97 6.12 8.38 -13.21
C GLY A 97 7.50 8.83 -13.72
N ALA A 98 8.44 7.88 -13.91
CA ALA A 98 9.73 8.06 -14.56
C ALA A 98 9.65 7.96 -16.09
N SER A 99 8.84 7.06 -16.63
CA SER A 99 8.53 6.97 -18.06
C SER A 99 7.20 7.69 -18.30
N ASP A 100 7.25 8.92 -18.79
CA ASP A 100 6.07 9.73 -19.17
C ASP A 100 5.32 9.14 -20.40
N VAL A 101 5.25 7.82 -20.52
CA VAL A 101 4.70 7.05 -21.63
C VAL A 101 3.25 6.69 -21.31
N PRO A 102 2.28 7.07 -22.16
CA PRO A 102 0.90 6.64 -22.01
C PRO A 102 0.76 5.12 -22.08
N ARG A 103 -0.08 4.54 -21.22
CA ARG A 103 -0.49 3.13 -21.35
C ARG A 103 -1.26 2.89 -22.63
N SER A 104 -1.18 1.67 -23.14
CA SER A 104 -2.01 1.23 -24.26
C SER A 104 -3.49 1.21 -23.87
N ILE A 105 -4.36 1.28 -24.87
CA ILE A 105 -5.81 1.17 -24.69
C ILE A 105 -6.19 -0.16 -24.02
N GLU A 106 -5.43 -1.23 -24.30
CA GLU A 106 -5.66 -2.56 -23.75
C GLU A 106 -5.33 -2.63 -22.26
N GLU A 107 -4.19 -2.08 -21.84
CA GLU A 107 -3.82 -1.99 -20.42
C GLU A 107 -4.84 -1.15 -19.63
N ILE A 108 -5.27 -0.01 -20.17
CA ILE A 108 -6.31 0.83 -19.53
C ILE A 108 -7.63 0.06 -19.42
N ALA A 109 -7.99 -0.73 -20.44
CA ALA A 109 -9.20 -1.54 -20.41
C ALA A 109 -9.12 -2.66 -19.34
N GLN A 110 -7.96 -3.30 -19.18
CA GLN A 110 -7.72 -4.29 -18.14
C GLN A 110 -7.81 -3.69 -16.74
N ILE A 111 -7.19 -2.53 -16.51
CA ILE A 111 -7.29 -1.83 -15.23
C ILE A 111 -8.75 -1.48 -14.93
N ARG A 112 -9.48 -0.91 -15.89
CA ARG A 112 -10.91 -0.60 -15.72
C ARG A 112 -11.76 -1.83 -15.42
N ALA A 113 -11.44 -2.98 -16.03
CA ALA A 113 -12.13 -4.23 -15.76
C ALA A 113 -11.89 -4.70 -14.32
N GLY A 114 -10.66 -4.68 -13.83
CA GLY A 114 -10.35 -5.00 -12.43
C GLY A 114 -11.02 -4.04 -11.44
N LEU A 115 -10.97 -2.73 -11.71
CA LEU A 115 -11.62 -1.70 -10.88
C LEU A 115 -13.15 -1.82 -10.86
N LYS A 116 -13.75 -2.54 -11.81
CA LYS A 116 -15.20 -2.79 -11.81
C LYS A 116 -15.63 -3.60 -10.57
N HIS A 117 -14.78 -4.51 -10.08
CA HIS A 117 -15.05 -5.26 -8.84
C HIS A 117 -15.27 -4.33 -7.65
N LEU A 118 -14.69 -3.13 -7.64
CA LEU A 118 -14.91 -2.15 -6.57
C LEU A 118 -16.22 -1.37 -6.74
N THR A 119 -16.55 -1.06 -8.00
CA THR A 119 -17.77 -0.31 -8.34
C THR A 119 -19.01 -1.12 -7.98
N ASP A 120 -19.00 -2.43 -8.25
CA ASP A 120 -20.11 -3.34 -7.94
C ASP A 120 -20.42 -3.39 -6.43
N TYR A 121 -19.45 -3.05 -5.58
CA TYR A 121 -19.56 -3.01 -4.11
C TYR A 121 -19.50 -1.58 -3.54
N SER A 122 -19.77 -0.57 -4.37
CA SER A 122 -19.84 0.85 -3.96
C SER A 122 -18.56 1.39 -3.29
N LYS A 123 -17.40 0.83 -3.61
CA LYS A 123 -16.11 1.30 -3.09
C LYS A 123 -15.63 2.52 -3.88
N LYS A 124 -15.05 3.49 -3.17
CA LYS A 124 -14.45 4.69 -3.78
C LYS A 124 -13.15 4.28 -4.47
N VAL A 125 -12.97 4.73 -5.72
CA VAL A 125 -11.70 4.60 -6.44
C VAL A 125 -10.99 5.94 -6.45
N LEU A 126 -9.69 5.96 -6.13
CA LEU A 126 -8.82 7.12 -6.20
C LEU A 126 -7.77 6.86 -7.29
N LEU A 127 -7.76 7.68 -8.33
CA LEU A 127 -6.87 7.53 -9.47
C LEU A 127 -5.80 8.61 -9.41
N THR A 128 -4.53 8.21 -9.48
CA THR A 128 -3.38 9.12 -9.46
C THR A 128 -2.63 9.02 -10.78
N ASP A 129 -2.39 10.17 -11.41
CA ASP A 129 -1.52 10.28 -12.57
C ASP A 129 -0.48 11.38 -12.37
N TYR A 130 0.78 11.01 -12.60
CA TYR A 130 1.93 11.88 -12.41
C TYR A 130 2.22 12.68 -13.68
N SER A 131 1.51 13.79 -13.87
CA SER A 131 1.72 14.67 -15.02
C SER A 131 1.42 16.13 -14.71
N THR A 132 2.29 17.02 -15.21
CA THR A 132 2.08 18.47 -15.24
C THR A 132 1.68 18.99 -16.62
N ASP A 133 1.53 18.10 -17.62
CA ASP A 133 1.14 18.48 -18.98
C ASP A 133 -0.37 18.78 -19.04
N GLU A 134 -0.70 20.06 -19.21
CA GLU A 134 -2.09 20.51 -19.30
C GLU A 134 -2.87 19.88 -20.45
N ALA A 135 -2.23 19.60 -21.59
CA ALA A 135 -2.90 19.02 -22.75
C ALA A 135 -3.31 17.58 -22.45
N PHE A 136 -2.40 16.82 -21.82
CA PHE A 136 -2.67 15.48 -21.33
C PHE A 136 -3.79 15.45 -20.29
N ILE A 137 -3.70 16.27 -19.24
CA ILE A 137 -4.72 16.30 -18.17
C ILE A 137 -6.11 16.61 -18.77
N ARG A 138 -6.20 17.59 -19.67
CA ARG A 138 -7.47 17.92 -20.34
C ARG A 138 -7.99 16.80 -21.25
N ALA A 139 -7.10 16.02 -21.86
CA ALA A 139 -7.48 14.89 -22.70
C ALA A 139 -7.96 13.71 -21.84
N GLU A 140 -7.24 13.39 -20.76
CA GLU A 140 -7.59 12.33 -19.83
C GLU A 140 -8.95 12.57 -19.19
N MET A 141 -9.20 13.77 -18.69
CA MET A 141 -10.45 14.05 -18.00
C MET A 141 -11.70 14.03 -18.91
N ARG A 142 -11.50 13.96 -20.24
CA ARG A 142 -12.60 13.71 -21.20
C ARG A 142 -12.83 12.22 -21.45
N GLN A 143 -11.92 11.36 -21.03
CA GLN A 143 -12.07 9.92 -21.18
C GLN A 143 -13.06 9.38 -20.14
N PRO A 144 -13.81 8.32 -20.47
CA PRO A 144 -14.64 7.64 -19.48
C PRO A 144 -13.76 7.02 -18.40
N THR A 145 -14.25 7.06 -17.16
CA THR A 145 -13.58 6.49 -15.98
C THR A 145 -14.58 5.60 -15.23
N VAL A 146 -14.14 4.87 -14.20
CA VAL A 146 -15.08 4.09 -13.39
C VAL A 146 -16.01 5.03 -12.59
N PRO A 147 -17.32 4.75 -12.48
CA PRO A 147 -18.30 5.72 -11.96
C PRO A 147 -18.03 6.32 -10.57
N SER A 148 -17.26 5.63 -9.73
CA SER A 148 -16.94 6.10 -8.37
C SER A 148 -15.64 6.90 -8.29
N ALA A 149 -14.86 7.03 -9.36
CA ALA A 149 -13.52 7.57 -9.33
C ALA A 149 -13.43 9.06 -8.96
N ALA A 150 -12.44 9.40 -8.14
CA ALA A 150 -11.86 10.73 -8.04
C ALA A 150 -10.44 10.70 -8.61
N HIS A 151 -9.99 11.79 -9.24
CA HIS A 151 -8.68 11.86 -9.89
C HIS A 151 -7.79 12.90 -9.22
N PHE A 152 -6.51 12.59 -9.13
CA PHE A 152 -5.44 13.51 -8.75
C PHE A 152 -4.38 13.55 -9.83
N PHE A 153 -3.92 14.78 -10.14
CA PHE A 153 -2.80 15.04 -11.03
C PHE A 153 -1.72 15.81 -10.28
N GLY A 154 -0.50 15.31 -10.29
CA GLY A 154 0.61 15.92 -9.56
C GLY A 154 1.98 15.58 -10.15
N ALA A 155 3.03 16.07 -9.49
CA ALA A 155 4.38 15.60 -9.75
C ALA A 155 4.64 14.31 -8.97
N LEU A 156 5.51 13.43 -9.49
CA LEU A 156 5.92 12.18 -8.83
C LEU A 156 6.47 12.41 -7.42
N ALA A 157 7.10 13.56 -7.17
CA ALA A 157 7.65 13.89 -5.86
C ALA A 157 6.59 14.05 -4.76
N LEU A 158 5.31 14.28 -5.11
CA LEU A 158 4.20 14.49 -4.15
C LEU A 158 4.51 15.50 -3.04
N ASP A 159 5.26 16.55 -3.40
CA ASP A 159 5.91 17.48 -2.45
C ASP A 159 5.30 18.89 -2.42
N ALA A 160 4.21 19.09 -3.18
CA ALA A 160 3.55 20.39 -3.31
C ALA A 160 2.09 20.26 -3.72
N ILE A 161 1.28 21.22 -3.27
CA ILE A 161 -0.10 21.37 -3.74
C ILE A 161 -0.10 21.73 -5.24
N PRO A 162 -0.79 20.96 -6.11
CA PRO A 162 -0.85 21.24 -7.54
C PRO A 162 -1.43 22.62 -7.86
N LYS A 163 -1.03 23.20 -8.99
CA LYS A 163 -1.45 24.52 -9.48
C LYS A 163 -1.97 24.42 -10.92
N GLY A 164 -2.64 25.48 -11.37
CA GLY A 164 -3.16 25.55 -12.74
C GLY A 164 -4.17 24.43 -13.02
N VAL A 165 -4.09 23.82 -14.21
CA VAL A 165 -5.07 22.80 -14.65
C VAL A 165 -5.19 21.61 -13.72
N GLN A 166 -4.11 21.17 -13.08
CA GLN A 166 -4.14 20.07 -12.11
C GLN A 166 -5.10 20.35 -10.94
N ARG A 167 -5.21 21.63 -10.54
CA ARG A 167 -6.11 22.08 -9.47
C ARG A 167 -7.46 22.53 -10.03
N ASP A 168 -7.44 23.37 -11.05
CA ASP A 168 -8.60 24.12 -11.53
C ASP A 168 -9.59 23.24 -12.31
N TYR A 169 -9.16 22.07 -12.80
CA TYR A 169 -10.03 21.13 -13.47
C TYR A 169 -10.97 20.41 -12.49
N ILE A 170 -10.51 20.20 -11.25
CA ILE A 170 -11.29 19.45 -10.29
C ILE A 170 -12.27 20.41 -9.62
N ALA A 171 -13.57 20.17 -9.80
CA ALA A 171 -14.61 21.05 -9.29
C ALA A 171 -14.46 21.25 -7.77
N PHE A 172 -14.38 22.51 -7.35
CA PHE A 172 -14.44 22.85 -5.93
C PHE A 172 -15.76 22.34 -5.35
N ASN A 173 -15.67 21.63 -4.23
CA ASN A 173 -16.82 21.12 -3.52
C ASN A 173 -16.85 21.74 -2.12
N ASP A 174 -17.75 22.69 -1.90
CA ASP A 174 -17.90 23.34 -0.59
C ASP A 174 -18.79 22.54 0.38
N ALA A 175 -19.36 21.42 -0.05
CA ALA A 175 -20.16 20.58 0.83
C ALA A 175 -19.29 19.85 1.87
N ALA A 176 -19.86 19.58 3.04
CA ALA A 176 -19.22 18.72 4.02
C ALA A 176 -19.12 17.29 3.50
N VAL A 177 -17.92 16.71 3.59
CA VAL A 177 -17.64 15.32 3.22
C VAL A 177 -17.29 14.54 4.48
N THR A 178 -18.12 13.55 4.81
CA THR A 178 -17.99 12.70 6.00
C THR A 178 -17.95 11.21 5.67
N ALA A 179 -17.95 10.86 4.38
CA ALA A 179 -17.92 9.48 3.91
C ALA A 179 -17.10 9.41 2.63
N LEU A 180 -16.28 8.37 2.50
CA LEU A 180 -15.35 8.24 1.37
C LEU A 180 -16.08 8.19 0.02
N SER A 181 -17.28 7.61 -0.03
CA SER A 181 -18.12 7.58 -1.24
C SER A 181 -18.49 8.97 -1.79
N ARG A 182 -18.50 10.01 -0.95
CA ARG A 182 -18.85 11.40 -1.31
C ARG A 182 -17.65 12.21 -1.85
N VAL A 183 -16.44 11.67 -1.78
CA VAL A 183 -15.22 12.34 -2.27
C VAL A 183 -15.29 12.50 -3.79
N GLN A 184 -15.19 13.74 -4.26
CA GLN A 184 -15.14 14.09 -5.68
C GLN A 184 -13.73 14.50 -6.12
N ASN A 185 -12.90 14.94 -5.17
CA ASN A 185 -11.55 15.40 -5.42
C ASN A 185 -10.66 15.09 -4.21
N PHE A 186 -9.36 14.94 -4.42
CA PHE A 186 -8.44 14.69 -3.33
C PHE A 186 -7.08 15.32 -3.60
N LEU A 187 -6.36 15.60 -2.52
CA LEU A 187 -4.95 15.97 -2.54
C LEU A 187 -4.12 14.77 -2.12
N TYR A 188 -3.09 14.45 -2.89
CA TYR A 188 -2.07 13.48 -2.52
C TYR A 188 -0.75 14.23 -2.31
N LEU A 189 -0.30 14.34 -1.07
CA LEU A 189 0.92 15.06 -0.68
C LEU A 189 1.54 14.34 0.52
N VAL A 190 2.39 13.35 0.26
CA VAL A 190 3.01 12.52 1.30
C VAL A 190 4.47 12.88 1.54
N ASN A 191 4.99 13.85 0.80
CA ASN A 191 6.40 14.17 0.85
C ASN A 191 6.64 15.62 1.31
N PRO A 192 6.70 15.89 2.63
CA PRO A 192 6.73 17.25 3.14
C PRO A 192 8.08 17.98 3.00
N GLN A 193 9.04 17.49 2.19
CA GLN A 193 10.41 18.02 2.11
C GLN A 193 10.50 19.52 1.77
N ARG A 194 9.50 20.04 1.05
CA ARG A 194 9.41 21.46 0.70
C ARG A 194 8.95 22.36 1.84
N TYR A 195 8.50 21.78 2.94
CA TYR A 195 7.95 22.46 4.10
C TYR A 195 8.92 22.28 5.29
N PRO A 196 9.78 23.29 5.56
CA PRO A 196 10.70 23.22 6.70
C PRO A 196 9.97 23.17 8.05
N ASP A 197 8.77 23.74 8.13
CA ASP A 197 7.88 23.67 9.29
C ASP A 197 6.58 22.97 8.88
N ILE A 198 6.21 21.95 9.66
CA ILE A 198 4.96 21.22 9.49
C ILE A 198 3.73 22.12 9.66
N VAL A 199 3.84 23.22 10.40
CA VAL A 199 2.78 24.23 10.53
C VAL A 199 2.50 24.87 9.16
N ASP A 200 3.52 25.19 8.37
CA ASP A 200 3.34 25.79 7.05
C ASP A 200 2.60 24.83 6.10
N LEU A 201 2.93 23.53 6.16
CA LEU A 201 2.20 22.50 5.41
C LEU A 201 0.72 22.47 5.80
N VAL A 202 0.45 22.44 7.11
CA VAL A 202 -0.91 22.38 7.64
C VAL A 202 -1.71 23.63 7.22
N ASP A 203 -1.09 24.80 7.27
CA ASP A 203 -1.69 26.07 6.89
C ASP A 203 -2.02 26.13 5.40
N ASP A 204 -1.09 25.72 4.54
CA ASP A 204 -1.29 25.66 3.09
C ASP A 204 -2.40 24.68 2.70
N ILE A 205 -2.43 23.48 3.31
CA ILE A 205 -3.50 22.51 3.06
C ILE A 205 -4.84 23.05 3.60
N ALA A 206 -4.86 23.73 4.75
CA ALA A 206 -6.07 24.34 5.32
C ALA A 206 -6.71 25.37 4.37
N GLU A 207 -5.91 26.01 3.51
CA GLU A 207 -6.36 26.98 2.50
C GLU A 207 -6.92 26.32 1.22
N THR A 208 -7.17 25.02 1.22
CA THR A 208 -7.77 24.27 0.10
C THR A 208 -9.16 23.73 0.41
N ASN A 209 -9.91 23.39 -0.64
CA ASN A 209 -11.27 22.83 -0.56
C ASN A 209 -11.33 21.37 -1.05
N TYR A 210 -10.22 20.62 -0.95
CA TYR A 210 -10.23 19.20 -1.29
C TYR A 210 -11.14 18.38 -0.35
N ASP A 211 -11.84 17.36 -0.86
CA ASP A 211 -12.77 16.51 -0.10
C ASP A 211 -12.03 15.47 0.76
N LEU A 212 -10.87 15.05 0.30
CA LEU A 212 -9.96 14.11 0.94
C LEU A 212 -8.54 14.63 0.83
N ILE A 213 -7.77 14.51 1.90
CA ILE A 213 -6.31 14.71 1.88
C ILE A 213 -5.66 13.38 2.25
N ILE A 214 -4.68 12.97 1.47
CA ILE A 214 -3.74 11.90 1.76
C ILE A 214 -2.41 12.57 2.07
N VAL A 215 -1.92 12.40 3.30
CA VAL A 215 -0.71 13.07 3.81
C VAL A 215 0.07 12.13 4.71
N ASP A 216 1.36 12.40 4.85
CA ASP A 216 2.16 11.72 5.88
C ASP A 216 1.71 12.12 7.29
N ALA A 217 1.81 11.18 8.24
CA ALA A 217 1.51 11.45 9.65
C ALA A 217 2.65 12.16 10.39
N PHE A 218 3.83 12.26 9.77
CA PHE A 218 5.05 12.82 10.35
C PHE A 218 5.65 13.91 9.43
N ASP A 219 6.43 14.79 10.04
CA ASP A 219 7.24 15.78 9.32
C ASP A 219 8.60 15.22 8.86
N ASN A 220 9.42 16.07 8.25
CA ASN A 220 10.75 15.71 7.74
C ASN A 220 11.72 15.21 8.83
N ASP A 221 11.47 15.51 10.10
CA ASP A 221 12.28 15.08 11.24
C ASP A 221 11.65 13.85 11.95
N GLY A 222 10.61 13.25 11.37
CA GLY A 222 9.90 12.10 11.94
C GLY A 222 9.02 12.46 13.15
N LYS A 223 8.71 13.75 13.36
CA LYS A 223 7.83 14.19 14.45
C LYS A 223 6.37 14.11 13.99
N PRO A 224 5.47 13.53 14.80
CA PRO A 224 4.08 13.34 14.41
C PRO A 224 3.30 14.65 14.36
N LEU A 225 2.34 14.71 13.44
CA LEU A 225 1.27 15.71 13.47
C LEU A 225 0.52 15.63 14.80
N SER A 226 0.27 16.79 15.40
CA SER A 226 -0.55 16.85 16.61
C SER A 226 -2.03 16.63 16.27
N LYS A 227 -2.81 16.14 17.24
CA LYS A 227 -4.26 16.02 17.09
C LYS A 227 -4.94 17.32 16.66
N THR A 228 -4.49 18.47 17.17
CA THR A 228 -5.02 19.79 16.78
C THR A 228 -4.71 20.12 15.31
N MET A 229 -3.55 19.71 14.80
CA MET A 229 -3.20 19.87 13.38
C MET A 229 -4.09 18.98 12.50
N VAL A 230 -4.30 17.72 12.88
CA VAL A 230 -5.22 16.81 12.19
C VAL A 230 -6.65 17.36 12.18
N GLU A 231 -7.14 17.86 13.31
CA GLU A 231 -8.47 18.49 13.42
C GLU A 231 -8.60 19.75 12.55
N ARG A 232 -7.51 20.54 12.40
CA ARG A 232 -7.45 21.67 11.48
C ARG A 232 -7.52 21.21 10.02
N LEU A 233 -6.78 20.16 9.67
CA LEU A 233 -6.82 19.58 8.33
C LEU A 233 -8.17 18.93 8.00
N GLN A 234 -8.96 18.49 8.97
CA GLN A 234 -10.34 18.02 8.77
C GLN A 234 -11.35 19.13 8.44
N ARG A 235 -10.88 20.37 8.26
CA ARG A 235 -11.67 21.49 7.75
C ARG A 235 -11.11 21.99 6.43
N LYS A 236 -12.00 22.16 5.47
CA LYS A 236 -11.76 22.88 4.23
C LYS A 236 -11.60 24.37 4.52
N LYS A 237 -11.04 25.12 3.57
CA LYS A 237 -11.03 26.59 3.60
C LYS A 237 -12.44 27.17 3.78
N SER A 238 -13.46 26.56 3.17
CA SER A 238 -14.86 26.96 3.34
C SER A 238 -15.42 26.73 4.75
N GLY A 239 -14.69 26.05 5.63
CA GLY A 239 -15.12 25.63 6.97
C GLY A 239 -15.90 24.31 6.98
N ALA A 240 -16.25 23.76 5.81
CA ALA A 240 -16.88 22.46 5.71
C ALA A 240 -15.93 21.33 6.11
N LYS A 241 -16.48 20.19 6.55
CA LYS A 241 -15.68 19.00 6.87
C LYS A 241 -15.11 18.37 5.60
N ARG A 242 -13.92 17.79 5.74
CA ARG A 242 -13.29 16.88 4.77
C ARG A 242 -12.66 15.70 5.53
N LEU A 243 -12.31 14.66 4.78
CA LEU A 243 -11.60 13.50 5.31
C LEU A 243 -10.08 13.71 5.25
N ILE A 244 -9.38 13.13 6.21
CA ILE A 244 -7.91 13.13 6.24
C ILE A 244 -7.42 11.70 6.53
N ILE A 245 -6.64 11.12 5.61
CA ILE A 245 -6.09 9.77 5.77
C ILE A 245 -4.57 9.81 5.72
N ALA A 246 -3.93 9.00 6.55
CA ALA A 246 -2.48 8.95 6.67
C ALA A 246 -1.89 7.96 5.67
N TYR A 247 -0.83 8.34 4.98
CA TYR A 247 0.04 7.41 4.27
C TYR A 247 0.67 6.42 5.26
N MET A 248 0.70 5.13 4.89
CA MET A 248 1.35 4.08 5.67
C MET A 248 1.82 2.95 4.75
N SER A 249 3.14 2.82 4.56
CA SER A 249 3.73 1.67 3.87
C SER A 249 3.60 0.41 4.72
N ILE A 250 3.17 -0.71 4.11
CA ILE A 250 3.02 -2.00 4.81
C ILE A 250 3.82 -3.15 4.19
N GLY A 251 4.25 -3.03 2.94
CA GLY A 251 5.15 -3.96 2.25
C GLY A 251 6.62 -3.55 2.28
N GLU A 252 6.93 -2.32 2.71
CA GLU A 252 8.30 -1.83 2.83
C GLU A 252 8.55 -1.12 4.17
N ALA A 253 9.79 -1.22 4.66
CA ALA A 253 10.28 -0.46 5.80
C ALA A 253 11.06 0.75 5.31
N GLU A 254 10.75 1.91 5.87
CA GLU A 254 11.38 3.18 5.55
C GLU A 254 12.37 3.54 6.67
N ASP A 255 13.64 3.74 6.34
CA ASP A 255 14.72 3.88 7.34
C ASP A 255 14.67 5.16 8.18
N TYR A 256 13.92 6.15 7.69
CA TYR A 256 13.64 7.41 8.35
C TYR A 256 12.43 7.35 9.30
N ARG A 257 11.79 6.20 9.47
CA ARG A 257 10.63 6.04 10.39
C ARG A 257 11.05 5.72 11.80
N HIS A 258 10.21 6.13 12.74
CA HIS A 258 10.43 5.95 14.19
C HIS A 258 10.56 4.50 14.67
N TYR A 259 10.10 3.51 13.88
CA TYR A 259 10.24 2.09 14.20
C TYR A 259 11.54 1.48 13.68
N TYR A 260 12.25 2.19 12.79
CA TYR A 260 13.48 1.71 12.21
C TYR A 260 14.62 1.86 13.23
N SER A 261 15.26 0.74 13.57
CA SER A 261 16.34 0.69 14.55
C SER A 261 17.71 0.86 13.88
N GLU A 262 18.77 1.18 14.63
CA GLU A 262 20.14 1.33 14.10
C GLU A 262 20.79 0.02 13.60
N SER A 263 20.20 -1.16 13.85
CA SER A 263 20.75 -2.44 13.35
C SER A 263 19.64 -3.38 12.83
N PRO A 264 18.83 -2.92 11.87
CA PRO A 264 17.67 -3.67 11.43
C PRO A 264 18.06 -4.79 10.46
N GLU A 265 19.28 -4.80 9.91
CA GLU A 265 19.82 -5.89 9.08
C GLU A 265 19.90 -7.26 9.80
N LYS A 266 19.65 -7.30 11.11
CA LYS A 266 19.64 -8.51 11.93
C LYS A 266 18.26 -9.10 12.17
N VAL A 267 17.20 -8.47 11.67
CA VAL A 267 15.83 -8.98 11.80
C VAL A 267 15.48 -9.86 10.62
N ASP A 268 14.66 -10.89 10.84
CA ASP A 268 14.35 -11.88 9.81
C ASP A 268 13.30 -11.39 8.79
N TRP A 269 12.61 -10.30 9.11
CA TRP A 269 11.56 -9.69 8.29
C TRP A 269 12.05 -8.62 7.32
N LEU A 270 13.26 -8.07 7.47
CA LEU A 270 13.82 -7.05 6.58
C LEU A 270 14.59 -7.73 5.43
N ASP A 271 14.43 -7.23 4.21
CA ASP A 271 15.14 -7.67 3.01
C ASP A 271 15.96 -6.54 2.39
N CYS A 272 16.37 -6.68 1.12
CA CYS A 272 17.19 -5.67 0.46
C CYS A 272 16.46 -4.32 0.25
N GLU A 273 17.26 -3.26 0.12
CA GLU A 273 16.80 -1.94 -0.25
C GLU A 273 16.14 -1.98 -1.65
N ASN A 274 15.04 -1.25 -1.80
CA ASN A 274 14.36 -1.06 -3.06
C ASN A 274 15.22 -0.14 -3.95
N PRO A 275 15.74 -0.61 -5.10
CA PRO A 275 16.64 0.18 -5.93
C PRO A 275 15.99 1.43 -6.54
N ASN A 276 14.65 1.50 -6.54
CA ASN A 276 13.91 2.65 -7.05
C ASN A 276 13.62 3.71 -5.98
N TRP A 277 13.72 3.35 -4.70
CA TRP A 277 13.32 4.18 -3.56
C TRP A 277 14.35 4.08 -2.45
N GLU A 278 15.37 4.94 -2.50
CA GLU A 278 16.43 5.03 -1.49
C GLU A 278 15.82 5.14 -0.07
N GLY A 279 16.38 4.39 0.88
CA GLY A 279 15.92 4.30 2.26
C GLY A 279 14.68 3.42 2.47
N ASN A 280 14.12 2.81 1.42
CA ASN A 280 12.99 1.89 1.52
C ASN A 280 13.48 0.45 1.32
N TYR A 281 13.00 -0.48 2.11
CA TYR A 281 13.48 -1.87 2.15
C TYR A 281 12.30 -2.82 2.09
N TYR A 282 12.35 -3.82 1.20
CA TYR A 282 11.31 -4.84 1.16
C TYR A 282 11.18 -5.57 2.49
N VAL A 283 9.96 -5.87 2.92
CA VAL A 283 9.72 -6.65 4.14
C VAL A 283 8.95 -7.92 3.84
N LYS A 284 9.30 -8.98 4.57
CA LYS A 284 8.53 -10.23 4.61
C LYS A 284 7.28 -9.97 5.44
N TYR A 285 6.29 -9.31 4.84
CA TYR A 285 5.10 -8.77 5.51
C TYR A 285 4.24 -9.83 6.23
N TRP A 286 4.38 -11.11 5.87
CA TRP A 286 3.79 -12.25 6.57
C TRP A 286 4.45 -12.57 7.93
N ARG A 287 5.57 -11.92 8.28
CA ARG A 287 6.25 -12.13 9.56
C ARG A 287 5.56 -11.34 10.66
N SER A 288 5.12 -12.04 11.71
CA SER A 288 4.46 -11.43 12.86
C SER A 288 5.27 -10.31 13.55
N ALA A 289 6.61 -10.33 13.44
CA ALA A 289 7.47 -9.27 13.97
C ALA A 289 7.25 -7.94 13.25
N TRP A 290 7.11 -7.97 11.91
CA TRP A 290 6.74 -6.80 11.12
C TRP A 290 5.29 -6.37 11.38
N GLN A 291 4.36 -7.32 11.39
CA GLN A 291 2.94 -7.02 11.62
C GLN A 291 2.70 -6.30 12.97
N ARG A 292 3.45 -6.66 14.02
CA ARG A 292 3.41 -5.98 15.33
C ARG A 292 3.91 -4.52 15.29
N ILE A 293 4.82 -4.20 14.37
CA ILE A 293 5.24 -2.81 14.13
C ILE A 293 4.07 -2.03 13.53
N ILE A 294 3.34 -2.63 12.59
CA ILE A 294 2.22 -2.00 11.91
C ILE A 294 0.99 -1.84 12.83
N PHE A 295 0.56 -2.90 13.53
CA PHE A 295 -0.63 -2.85 14.39
C PHE A 295 -0.56 -3.80 15.60
N GLY A 296 -1.41 -3.54 16.60
CA GLY A 296 -1.68 -4.49 17.69
C GLY A 296 -1.55 -3.91 19.09
N ASP A 297 -0.79 -2.83 19.27
CA ASP A 297 -0.68 -2.11 20.54
C ASP A 297 -0.43 -0.61 20.36
N ALA A 298 -0.48 0.14 21.47
CA ALA A 298 -0.40 1.61 21.47
C ALA A 298 0.90 2.19 20.87
N ASN A 299 1.96 1.38 20.72
CA ASN A 299 3.22 1.79 20.10
C ASN A 299 3.29 1.48 18.60
N SER A 300 2.38 0.64 18.08
CA SER A 300 2.31 0.31 16.67
C SER A 300 1.96 1.53 15.81
N TYR A 301 2.38 1.50 14.54
CA TYR A 301 2.21 2.62 13.61
C TYR A 301 0.73 3.01 13.48
N LEU A 302 -0.15 2.05 13.20
CA LEU A 302 -1.59 2.27 13.04
C LEU A 302 -2.24 2.87 14.28
N ASP A 303 -1.89 2.40 15.48
CA ASP A 303 -2.43 2.95 16.74
C ASP A 303 -2.02 4.41 16.96
N LYS A 304 -0.79 4.78 16.57
CA LYS A 304 -0.35 6.19 16.60
C LYS A 304 -1.18 7.04 15.65
N ILE A 305 -1.43 6.59 14.42
CA ILE A 305 -2.27 7.30 13.44
C ILE A 305 -3.70 7.48 13.98
N ILE A 306 -4.29 6.42 14.55
CA ILE A 306 -5.63 6.47 15.17
C ILE A 306 -5.65 7.49 16.32
N ALA A 307 -4.62 7.48 17.19
CA ALA A 307 -4.51 8.40 18.32
C ALA A 307 -4.34 9.87 17.90
N MET A 308 -3.67 10.12 16.76
CA MET A 308 -3.57 11.46 16.16
C MET A 308 -4.92 11.98 15.63
N GLY A 309 -5.91 11.10 15.42
CA GLY A 309 -7.27 11.48 15.05
C GLY A 309 -7.58 11.43 13.55
N PHE A 310 -6.71 10.81 12.74
CA PHE A 310 -6.94 10.58 11.31
C PHE A 310 -8.24 9.80 11.07
N ASP A 311 -8.84 10.00 9.90
CA ASP A 311 -10.06 9.31 9.48
C ASP A 311 -9.79 7.92 8.90
N GLY A 312 -8.55 7.63 8.55
CA GLY A 312 -8.14 6.34 8.01
C GLY A 312 -6.67 6.29 7.63
N VAL A 313 -6.32 5.21 6.95
CA VAL A 313 -4.99 4.97 6.36
C VAL A 313 -5.11 4.70 4.87
N TYR A 314 -4.13 5.22 4.14
CA TYR A 314 -3.84 4.91 2.76
C TYR A 314 -2.64 3.95 2.76
N LEU A 315 -2.90 2.67 2.50
CA LEU A 315 -1.92 1.60 2.62
C LEU A 315 -1.12 1.50 1.32
N ASP A 316 0.16 1.78 1.40
CA ASP A 316 1.06 1.68 0.26
C ASP A 316 1.86 0.38 0.28
N THR A 317 2.57 0.12 -0.83
CA THR A 317 3.44 -1.05 -1.05
C THR A 317 2.68 -2.38 -0.94
N ILE A 318 1.40 -2.36 -1.34
CA ILE A 318 0.56 -3.55 -1.44
C ILE A 318 1.12 -4.53 -2.46
N ASP A 319 1.68 -4.01 -3.55
CA ASP A 319 2.26 -4.78 -4.66
C ASP A 319 3.61 -5.43 -4.34
N THR A 320 4.16 -5.27 -3.13
CA THR A 320 5.37 -6.02 -2.69
C THR A 320 5.20 -7.54 -2.78
N TYR A 321 3.98 -8.07 -2.82
CA TYR A 321 3.79 -9.50 -3.10
C TYR A 321 4.39 -9.92 -4.46
N LEU A 322 4.39 -9.04 -5.47
CA LEU A 322 4.98 -9.32 -6.79
C LEU A 322 6.49 -9.50 -6.70
N TYR A 323 7.18 -8.71 -5.87
CA TYR A 323 8.61 -8.86 -5.65
C TYR A 323 8.96 -10.28 -5.17
N TYR A 324 8.19 -10.82 -4.23
CA TYR A 324 8.42 -12.16 -3.69
C TYR A 324 7.98 -13.27 -4.64
N GLU A 325 6.92 -13.07 -5.44
CA GLU A 325 6.56 -13.99 -6.52
C GLU A 325 7.66 -14.06 -7.59
N ASP A 326 8.21 -12.92 -8.00
CA ASP A 326 9.26 -12.84 -9.01
C ASP A 326 10.60 -13.41 -8.52
N ALA A 327 10.95 -13.22 -7.24
CA ALA A 327 12.18 -13.75 -6.66
C ALA A 327 12.21 -15.29 -6.57
N GLU A 328 11.05 -15.95 -6.65
CA GLU A 328 10.92 -17.41 -6.62
C GLU A 328 10.84 -18.07 -8.00
N ASN A 329 10.66 -17.28 -9.05
CA ASN A 329 10.58 -17.74 -10.44
C ASN A 329 11.96 -17.76 -11.13
#